data_AF-A0A1J1LVA5-F1
#
_entry.id   AF-A0A1J1LVA5-F1
#
_cell.length_a   1.000
_cell.length_b   1.000
_cell.length_c   1.000
_cell.angle_alpha   90.00
_cell.angle_beta   90.00
_cell.angle_gamma   90.00
#
_symmetry.space_group_name_H-M   'P 1'
#
loop_
_entity.id
_entity.type
_entity.pdbx_description
1 polymer ?
#
loop_
_entity_poly.entity_id
_entity_poly.type
_entity_poly.pdbx_seq_one_letter_code
_entity_poly.pdbx_strand_id
1 'polypeptide(L)'
;MGKHNKKPNQQSHNKAVNNLSSQKTESPSQNQTITRLDPRDFSKKAYEALKSMAFEPKDDDYIDRKYHPRASGLVQGISAYISTWGLHRLSGDAKKFLGGTSEDTKYKGKVYRKFLKSLKDLTSINFDVDNEGSLIHLHLRQYTALNRLAIQLAKEWSFWAASVLGEAKEE
;
A
#
# COMPACT_ATOMS: atom_id res chain seq x y z
N MET A 1 54.99 -52.36 -20.92
CA MET A 1 54.87 -53.21 -19.72
C MET A 1 53.54 -52.89 -19.04
N GLY A 2 52.61 -53.83 -19.04
CA GLY A 2 51.30 -53.70 -18.41
C GLY A 2 51.32 -53.94 -16.90
N LYS A 3 50.09 -54.02 -16.35
CA LYS A 3 49.65 -54.09 -14.93
C LYS A 3 49.22 -52.69 -14.42
N HIS A 4 48.06 -52.47 -13.81
CA HIS A 4 47.22 -53.34 -12.99
C HIS A 4 45.72 -53.05 -13.11
N ASN A 5 44.99 -54.14 -12.92
CA ASN A 5 43.55 -54.32 -12.85
C ASN A 5 43.07 -54.13 -11.41
N LYS A 6 41.99 -53.37 -11.16
CA LYS A 6 41.19 -53.44 -9.92
C LYS A 6 39.71 -53.27 -10.25
N LYS A 7 38.94 -54.34 -10.05
CA LYS A 7 37.47 -54.36 -10.00
C LYS A 7 36.97 -53.64 -8.73
N PRO A 8 35.70 -53.23 -8.72
CA PRO A 8 34.81 -53.83 -7.74
C PRO A 8 33.46 -54.28 -8.32
N ASN A 9 33.13 -55.51 -7.92
CA ASN A 9 31.83 -56.11 -7.61
C ASN A 9 30.54 -55.37 -8.03
N GLN A 10 29.81 -55.96 -8.98
CA GLN A 10 28.37 -55.73 -9.19
C GLN A 10 27.64 -57.07 -9.13
N GLN A 11 26.73 -57.20 -8.16
CA GLN A 11 25.58 -58.10 -8.22
C GLN A 11 24.54 -57.59 -7.23
N SER A 12 23.42 -57.08 -7.74
CA SER A 12 22.14 -57.76 -7.57
C SER A 12 21.06 -57.03 -8.37
N HIS A 13 20.35 -57.81 -9.18
CA HIS A 13 19.09 -57.45 -9.79
C HIS A 13 18.03 -57.11 -8.73
N ASN A 14 17.15 -56.16 -9.03
CA ASN A 14 15.71 -56.41 -8.99
C ASN A 14 14.95 -55.44 -9.90
N LYS A 15 14.16 -56.02 -10.80
CA LYS A 15 13.11 -55.38 -11.59
C LYS A 15 11.89 -55.14 -10.69
N ALA A 16 11.23 -53.99 -10.83
CA ALA A 16 9.77 -53.91 -11.07
C ALA A 16 9.35 -52.43 -11.14
N VAL A 17 8.97 -51.95 -12.32
CA VAL A 17 7.58 -51.65 -12.75
C VAL A 17 7.00 -50.39 -12.12
N ASN A 18 6.80 -49.42 -13.01
CA ASN A 18 6.03 -48.19 -12.89
C ASN A 18 4.80 -48.28 -11.99
N ASN A 19 4.56 -47.24 -11.19
CA ASN A 19 3.21 -46.74 -11.06
C ASN A 19 3.19 -45.21 -10.96
N LEU A 20 2.65 -44.61 -12.03
CA LEU A 20 2.28 -43.21 -12.15
C LEU A 20 0.96 -43.03 -11.38
N SER A 21 0.94 -42.21 -10.33
CA SER A 21 -0.32 -41.66 -9.82
C SER A 21 -0.08 -40.33 -9.11
N SER A 22 -0.32 -39.27 -9.89
CA SER A 22 -1.03 -38.06 -9.47
C SER A 22 -0.59 -37.37 -8.18
N GLN A 23 0.49 -36.58 -8.28
CA GLN A 23 0.66 -35.43 -7.39
C GLN A 23 -0.41 -34.40 -7.74
N LYS A 24 -1.49 -34.38 -6.95
CA LYS A 24 -2.46 -33.29 -6.92
C LYS A 24 -1.77 -32.10 -6.26
N THR A 25 -1.11 -31.27 -7.07
CA THR A 25 -0.63 -29.96 -6.65
C THR A 25 -1.86 -29.08 -6.37
N GLU A 26 -2.29 -29.04 -5.11
CA GLU A 26 -3.23 -28.03 -4.65
C GLU A 26 -2.47 -26.70 -4.54
N SER A 27 -2.53 -25.91 -5.61
CA SER A 27 -2.18 -24.51 -5.56
C SER A 27 -3.12 -23.81 -4.56
N PRO A 28 -2.64 -23.09 -3.54
CA PRO A 28 -3.52 -22.30 -2.70
C PRO A 28 -4.10 -21.19 -3.56
N SER A 29 -5.37 -21.34 -3.95
CA SER A 29 -6.16 -20.25 -4.49
C SER A 29 -6.27 -19.19 -3.40
N GLN A 30 -5.45 -18.15 -3.51
CA GLN A 30 -5.62 -16.94 -2.70
C GLN A 30 -6.87 -16.21 -3.17
N ASN A 31 -8.03 -16.74 -2.79
CA ASN A 31 -9.23 -15.93 -2.63
C ASN A 31 -8.94 -14.96 -1.50
N GLN A 32 -8.32 -13.83 -1.83
CA GLN A 32 -8.33 -12.66 -0.97
C GLN A 32 -9.80 -12.25 -0.83
N THR A 33 -10.42 -12.73 0.25
CA THR A 33 -11.73 -12.28 0.71
C THR A 33 -11.69 -10.77 0.74
N ILE A 34 -12.44 -10.12 -0.14
CA ILE A 34 -12.68 -8.68 -0.02
C ILE A 34 -13.44 -8.53 1.29
N THR A 35 -12.72 -8.15 2.34
CA THR A 35 -13.27 -7.87 3.66
C THR A 35 -14.46 -6.95 3.46
N ARG A 36 -15.62 -7.33 3.99
CA ARG A 36 -16.82 -6.48 3.95
C ARG A 36 -16.44 -5.13 4.55
N LEU A 37 -16.42 -4.12 3.69
CA LEU A 37 -15.98 -2.76 4.02
C LEU A 37 -17.03 -2.12 4.89
N ASP A 38 -16.79 -2.03 6.20
CA ASP A 38 -17.66 -1.30 7.12
C ASP A 38 -17.34 0.20 7.00
N PRO A 39 -18.31 1.06 6.65
CA PRO A 39 -18.09 2.50 6.59
C PRO A 39 -17.55 3.09 7.91
N ARG A 40 -17.88 2.47 9.05
CA ARG A 40 -17.39 2.89 10.38
C ARG A 40 -15.88 2.70 10.51
N ASP A 41 -15.32 1.67 9.87
CA ASP A 41 -13.88 1.44 9.87
C ASP A 41 -13.16 2.52 9.07
N PHE A 42 -13.73 2.93 7.92
CA PHE A 42 -13.16 4.02 7.12
C PHE A 42 -13.13 5.34 7.91
N SER A 43 -14.26 5.70 8.53
CA SER A 43 -14.36 6.96 9.27
C SER A 43 -13.42 6.98 10.48
N LYS A 44 -13.38 5.88 11.24
CA LYS A 44 -12.45 5.73 12.38
C LYS A 44 -10.99 5.82 11.93
N LYS A 45 -10.61 5.10 10.87
CA LYS A 45 -9.23 5.13 10.35
C LYS A 45 -8.84 6.50 9.81
N ALA A 46 -9.76 7.21 9.16
CA ALA A 46 -9.54 8.57 8.71
C ALA A 46 -9.26 9.52 9.88
N TYR A 47 -10.14 9.49 10.90
CA TYR A 47 -9.97 10.30 12.09
C TYR A 47 -8.66 10.00 12.83
N GLU A 48 -8.35 8.73 13.07
CA GLU A 48 -7.12 8.31 13.77
C GLU A 48 -5.86 8.75 13.01
N ALA A 49 -5.83 8.61 11.69
CA ALA A 49 -4.69 9.00 10.88
C ALA A 49 -4.47 10.52 10.85
N LEU A 50 -5.55 11.30 10.74
CA LEU A 50 -5.49 12.76 10.80
C LEU A 50 -5.07 13.26 12.19
N LYS A 51 -5.61 12.63 13.24
CA LYS A 51 -5.27 12.96 14.62
C LYS A 51 -3.79 12.70 14.91
N SER A 52 -3.26 11.56 14.48
CA SER A 52 -1.86 11.22 14.75
C SER A 52 -0.92 12.20 14.03
N MET A 53 -1.17 12.52 12.76
CA MET A 53 -0.34 13.48 12.05
C MET A 53 -0.45 14.92 12.59
N ALA A 54 -1.59 15.30 13.17
CA ALA A 54 -1.80 16.65 13.69
C ALA A 54 -1.22 16.84 15.10
N PHE A 55 -1.26 15.79 15.93
CA PHE A 55 -1.07 15.92 17.38
C PHE A 55 -0.03 14.97 17.99
N GLU A 56 0.59 14.08 17.21
CA GLU A 56 1.62 13.16 17.70
C GLU A 56 2.99 13.48 17.08
N PRO A 57 3.86 14.27 17.75
CA PRO A 57 5.17 14.66 17.21
C PRO A 57 6.13 13.50 16.91
N LYS A 58 5.83 12.29 17.41
CA LYS A 58 6.59 11.07 17.16
C LYS A 58 6.12 10.33 15.89
N ASP A 59 5.03 10.76 15.27
CA ASP A 59 4.58 10.23 13.98
C ASP A 59 5.53 10.70 12.88
N ASP A 60 6.03 9.78 12.05
CA ASP A 60 6.90 10.09 10.90
C ASP A 60 6.26 11.10 9.92
N ASP A 61 4.93 11.12 9.89
CA ASP A 61 4.10 11.99 9.05
C ASP A 61 3.55 13.20 9.82
N TYR A 62 4.08 13.52 11.01
CA TYR A 62 3.66 14.68 11.81
C TYR A 62 3.74 16.00 11.03
N ILE A 63 2.68 16.79 11.11
CA ILE A 63 2.53 18.11 10.47
C ILE A 63 2.53 19.18 11.54
N ASP A 64 3.48 20.11 11.41
CA ASP A 64 3.54 21.30 12.26
C ASP A 64 2.26 22.13 12.14
N ARG A 65 1.78 22.66 13.28
CA ARG A 65 0.53 23.41 13.40
C ARG A 65 0.42 24.55 12.40
N LYS A 66 1.53 25.18 12.02
CA LYS A 66 1.53 26.28 11.03
C LYS A 66 1.03 25.84 9.64
N TYR A 67 1.13 24.55 9.31
CA TYR A 67 0.67 24.01 8.03
C TYR A 67 -0.73 23.38 8.10
N HIS A 68 -1.37 23.29 9.27
CA HIS A 68 -2.67 22.62 9.40
C HIS A 68 -3.76 23.18 8.46
N PRO A 69 -3.96 24.50 8.29
CA PRO A 69 -4.96 25.02 7.36
C PRO A 69 -4.70 24.63 5.89
N ARG A 70 -3.43 24.60 5.47
CA ARG A 70 -3.05 24.17 4.11
C ARG A 70 -3.20 22.67 3.93
N ALA A 71 -2.84 21.89 4.96
CA ALA A 71 -3.05 20.45 4.98
C ALA A 71 -4.54 20.10 4.94
N SER A 72 -5.40 20.87 5.61
CA SER A 72 -6.86 20.71 5.57
C SER A 72 -7.40 20.85 4.14
N GLY A 73 -7.04 21.94 3.44
CA GLY A 73 -7.42 22.13 2.04
C GLY A 73 -6.90 21.01 1.12
N LEU A 74 -5.66 20.58 1.33
CA LEU A 74 -5.07 19.46 0.58
C LEU A 74 -5.84 18.15 0.79
N VAL A 75 -6.16 17.82 2.04
CA VAL A 75 -6.90 16.61 2.42
C VAL A 75 -8.27 16.58 1.76
N GLN A 76 -8.99 17.71 1.76
CA GLN A 76 -10.30 17.82 1.14
C GLN A 76 -10.24 17.55 -0.39
N GLY A 77 -9.11 17.89 -1.03
CA GLY A 77 -8.87 17.68 -2.45
C GLY A 77 -8.44 16.26 -2.86
N ILE A 78 -8.05 15.38 -1.93
CA ILE A 78 -7.49 14.05 -2.26
C ILE A 78 -8.46 13.22 -3.09
N SER A 79 -9.77 13.26 -2.79
CA SER A 79 -10.77 12.46 -3.50
C SER A 79 -10.86 12.82 -4.99
N ALA A 80 -10.87 14.12 -5.30
CA ALA A 80 -10.84 14.63 -6.67
C ALA A 80 -9.51 14.29 -7.35
N TYR A 81 -8.39 14.46 -6.65
CA TYR A 81 -7.07 14.14 -7.16
C TYR A 81 -6.96 12.67 -7.59
N ILE A 82 -7.38 11.72 -6.73
CA ILE A 82 -7.34 10.29 -7.04
C ILE A 82 -8.29 9.97 -8.20
N SER A 83 -9.47 10.58 -8.25
CA SER A 83 -10.43 10.36 -9.33
C SER A 83 -9.86 10.77 -10.70
N THR A 84 -9.02 11.81 -10.75
CA THR A 84 -8.41 12.32 -11.98
C THR A 84 -7.13 11.59 -12.35
N TRP A 85 -6.23 11.38 -11.39
CA TRP A 85 -4.85 10.93 -11.66
C TRP A 85 -4.54 9.52 -11.15
N GLY A 86 -5.36 8.98 -10.25
CA GLY A 86 -5.16 7.69 -9.62
C GLY A 86 -4.06 7.67 -8.54
N LEU A 87 -4.01 6.55 -7.84
CA LEU A 87 -3.11 6.33 -6.69
C LEU A 87 -1.62 6.35 -7.04
N HIS A 88 -1.22 5.83 -8.20
CA HIS A 88 0.20 5.80 -8.60
C HIS A 88 0.78 7.21 -8.65
N ARG A 89 0.02 8.18 -9.15
CA ARG A 89 0.45 9.58 -9.22
C ARG A 89 0.54 10.22 -7.84
N LEU A 90 -0.43 9.94 -6.97
CA LEU A 90 -0.41 10.41 -5.58
C LEU A 90 0.83 9.89 -4.81
N SER A 91 1.21 8.62 -5.03
CA SER A 91 2.45 8.04 -4.47
C SER A 91 3.71 8.69 -5.03
N GLY A 92 3.78 8.92 -6.35
CA GLY A 92 4.90 9.63 -6.97
C GLY A 92 5.05 11.06 -6.44
N ASP A 93 3.96 11.79 -6.26
CA ASP A 93 3.97 13.13 -5.67
C ASP A 93 4.35 13.10 -4.18
N ALA A 94 3.94 12.09 -3.42
CA ALA A 94 4.36 11.92 -2.04
C ALA A 94 5.89 11.84 -1.93
N LYS A 95 6.50 10.96 -2.72
CA LYS A 95 7.95 10.79 -2.82
C LYS A 95 8.65 12.06 -3.27
N LYS A 96 8.12 12.74 -4.30
CA LYS A 96 8.66 14.01 -4.81
C LYS A 96 8.71 15.09 -3.72
N PHE A 97 7.62 15.29 -2.98
CA PHE A 97 7.56 16.34 -1.96
C PHE A 97 8.43 16.00 -0.75
N LEU A 98 8.54 14.73 -0.37
CA LEU A 98 9.40 14.30 0.74
C LEU A 98 10.89 14.40 0.39
N GLY A 99 11.28 14.09 -0.85
CA GLY A 99 12.66 14.21 -1.34
C GLY A 99 13.07 15.62 -1.76
N GLY A 100 12.14 16.57 -1.79
CA GLY A 100 12.41 17.96 -2.17
C GLY A 100 13.14 18.75 -1.10
N THR A 101 13.78 19.86 -1.51
CA THR A 101 14.47 20.80 -0.60
C THR A 101 13.55 21.86 0.01
N SER A 102 12.34 22.03 -0.52
CA SER A 102 11.37 23.02 -0.03
C SER A 102 10.57 22.48 1.16
N GLU A 103 10.92 22.94 2.36
CA GLU A 103 10.19 22.64 3.61
C GLU A 103 8.69 22.95 3.51
N ASP A 104 8.34 24.03 2.81
CA ASP A 104 6.96 24.47 2.62
C ASP A 104 6.11 23.51 1.78
N THR A 105 6.71 22.50 1.14
CA THR A 105 5.97 21.48 0.40
C THR A 105 6.04 20.10 1.04
N LYS A 106 6.90 19.89 2.05
CA LYS A 106 7.05 18.59 2.72
C LYS A 106 5.79 18.14 3.42
N TYR A 107 4.96 19.06 3.93
CA TYR A 107 3.65 18.71 4.51
C TYR A 107 2.76 17.98 3.48
N LYS A 108 2.82 18.36 2.20
CA LYS A 108 2.04 17.70 1.13
C LYS A 108 2.45 16.24 0.99
N GLY A 109 3.76 15.99 1.01
CA GLY A 109 4.33 14.64 0.98
C GLY A 109 3.90 13.78 2.16
N LYS A 110 3.92 14.35 3.39
CA LYS A 110 3.46 13.68 4.61
C LYS A 110 1.96 13.33 4.56
N VAL A 111 1.13 14.26 4.07
CA VAL A 111 -0.32 13.99 3.88
C VAL A 111 -0.53 12.79 2.96
N TYR A 112 0.09 12.80 1.78
CA TYR A 112 -0.08 11.72 0.81
C TYR A 112 0.48 10.39 1.32
N ARG A 113 1.66 10.40 1.95
CA ARG A 113 2.26 9.17 2.51
C ARG A 113 1.40 8.57 3.62
N LYS A 114 0.92 9.39 4.56
CA LYS A 114 0.02 8.91 5.63
C LYS A 114 -1.29 8.36 5.09
N PHE A 115 -1.84 9.00 4.06
CA PHE A 115 -3.04 8.52 3.38
C PHE A 115 -2.83 7.13 2.76
N LEU A 116 -1.70 6.95 2.05
CA LEU A 116 -1.34 5.67 1.44
C LEU A 116 -1.10 4.56 2.49
N LYS A 117 -0.41 4.87 3.59
CA LYS A 117 -0.26 3.94 4.73
C LYS A 117 -1.62 3.49 5.27
N SER A 118 -2.52 4.45 5.49
CA SER A 118 -3.87 4.17 5.99
C SER A 118 -4.69 3.29 5.04
N LEU A 119 -4.55 3.52 3.73
CA LEU A 119 -5.18 2.71 2.70
C LEU A 119 -4.61 1.28 2.66
N LYS A 120 -3.30 1.12 2.78
CA LYS A 120 -2.63 -0.17 2.86
C LYS A 120 -3.12 -0.97 4.07
N ASP A 121 -3.15 -0.34 5.25
CA ASP A 121 -3.60 -0.96 6.49
C ASP A 121 -5.07 -1.40 6.42
N LEU A 122 -5.93 -0.58 5.79
CA LEU A 122 -7.35 -0.87 5.65
C LEU A 122 -7.64 -2.02 4.68
N THR A 123 -6.87 -2.13 3.61
CA THR A 123 -7.17 -3.06 2.50
C THR A 123 -6.34 -4.35 2.56
N SER A 124 -5.26 -4.36 3.33
CA SER A 124 -4.26 -5.44 3.34
C SER A 124 -3.67 -5.76 1.96
N ILE A 125 -3.81 -4.86 0.97
CA ILE A 125 -3.21 -5.01 -0.35
C ILE A 125 -1.72 -4.68 -0.25
N ASN A 126 -0.89 -5.61 -0.70
CA ASN A 126 0.55 -5.47 -0.63
C ASN A 126 1.09 -4.59 -1.77
N PHE A 127 1.03 -3.27 -1.57
CA PHE A 127 1.81 -2.29 -2.34
C PHE A 127 2.81 -1.58 -1.42
N ASP A 128 3.86 -1.04 -2.00
CA ASP A 128 4.88 -0.26 -1.30
C ASP A 128 4.50 1.24 -1.38
N VAL A 129 4.33 1.85 -0.22
CA VAL A 129 3.89 3.25 -0.09
C VAL A 129 4.94 4.21 -0.66
N ASP A 130 6.22 3.86 -0.55
CA ASP A 130 7.36 4.70 -0.95
C ASP A 130 7.87 4.36 -2.37
N ASN A 131 7.19 3.43 -3.05
CA ASN A 131 7.50 3.04 -4.43
C ASN A 131 6.22 3.01 -5.28
N GLU A 132 6.04 4.07 -6.05
CA GLU A 132 4.95 4.28 -7.00
C GLU A 132 4.81 3.15 -8.02
N GLY A 133 5.92 2.50 -8.38
CA GLY A 133 5.95 1.37 -9.30
C GLY A 133 5.21 0.14 -8.75
N SER A 134 5.11 -0.01 -7.43
CA SER A 134 4.38 -1.14 -6.82
C SER A 134 2.88 -1.08 -7.11
N LEU A 135 2.31 0.12 -7.30
CA LEU A 135 0.91 0.32 -7.65
C LEU A 135 0.65 0.06 -9.14
N ILE A 136 1.61 0.41 -10.02
CA ILE A 136 1.52 0.22 -11.47
C ILE A 136 1.50 -1.27 -11.83
N HIS A 137 2.24 -2.09 -11.08
CA HIS A 137 2.33 -3.53 -11.33
C HIS A 137 1.19 -4.36 -10.72
N LEU A 138 0.23 -3.74 -10.02
CA LEU A 138 -0.96 -4.45 -9.57
C LEU A 138 -1.81 -4.89 -10.76
N HIS A 139 -2.48 -6.04 -10.63
CA HIS A 139 -3.44 -6.48 -11.63
C HIS A 139 -4.55 -5.43 -11.80
N LEU A 140 -4.97 -5.14 -13.04
CA LEU A 140 -5.89 -4.04 -13.36
C LEU A 140 -7.14 -4.03 -12.46
N ARG A 141 -7.80 -5.19 -12.29
CA ARG A 141 -8.98 -5.30 -11.41
C ARG A 141 -8.67 -4.89 -9.96
N GLN A 142 -7.53 -5.30 -9.43
CA GLN A 142 -7.11 -4.98 -8.07
C GLN A 142 -6.79 -3.49 -7.93
N TYR A 143 -6.07 -2.91 -8.90
CA TYR A 143 -5.78 -1.48 -8.92
C TYR A 143 -7.07 -0.64 -9.00
N THR A 144 -8.02 -1.01 -9.87
CA THR A 144 -9.31 -0.30 -9.98
C THR A 144 -10.13 -0.41 -8.69
N ALA A 145 -10.17 -1.59 -8.06
CA ALA A 145 -10.83 -1.76 -6.77
C ALA A 145 -10.17 -0.88 -5.69
N LEU A 146 -8.83 -0.89 -5.61
CA LEU A 146 -8.07 -0.08 -4.66
C LEU A 146 -8.31 1.42 -4.86
N ASN A 147 -8.38 1.92 -6.10
CA ASN A 147 -8.72 3.34 -6.35
C ASN A 147 -10.13 3.69 -5.85
N ARG A 148 -11.11 2.81 -6.04
CA ARG A 148 -12.47 3.03 -5.52
C ARG A 148 -12.50 3.11 -3.99
N LEU A 149 -11.73 2.25 -3.31
CA LEU A 149 -11.60 2.29 -1.85
C LEU A 149 -10.87 3.54 -1.38
N ALA A 150 -9.82 3.94 -2.09
CA ALA A 150 -9.11 5.16 -1.79
C ALA A 150 -9.99 6.39 -1.91
N ILE A 151 -10.85 6.49 -2.93
CA ILE A 151 -11.80 7.60 -3.05
C ILE A 151 -12.79 7.61 -1.88
N GLN A 152 -13.24 6.46 -1.40
CA GLN A 152 -14.11 6.38 -0.20
C GLN A 152 -13.36 6.84 1.06
N LEU A 153 -12.13 6.37 1.27
CA LEU A 153 -11.29 6.81 2.39
C LEU A 153 -11.00 8.30 2.32
N ALA A 154 -10.73 8.84 1.13
CA ALA A 154 -10.46 10.26 0.94
C ALA A 154 -11.67 11.14 1.27
N LYS A 155 -12.90 10.66 1.06
CA LYS A 155 -14.12 11.36 1.48
C LYS A 155 -14.25 11.41 3.00
N GLU A 156 -13.95 10.32 3.69
CA GLU A 156 -13.92 10.32 5.16
C GLU A 156 -12.80 11.22 5.71
N TRP A 157 -11.62 11.23 5.08
CA TRP A 157 -10.55 12.16 5.42
C TRP A 157 -11.00 13.62 5.25
N SER A 158 -11.65 13.94 4.13
CA SER A 158 -12.21 15.27 3.86
C SER A 158 -13.22 15.70 4.93
N PHE A 159 -14.12 14.79 5.32
CA PHE A 159 -15.12 15.03 6.37
C PHE A 159 -14.48 15.45 7.70
N TRP A 160 -13.42 14.75 8.13
CA TRP A 160 -12.75 15.04 9.41
C TRP A 160 -11.72 16.19 9.35
N ALA A 161 -11.32 16.61 8.16
CA ALA A 161 -10.20 17.54 7.96
C ALA A 161 -10.39 18.85 8.76
N ALA A 162 -11.54 19.50 8.64
CA ALA A 162 -11.82 20.76 9.33
C ALA A 162 -11.81 20.62 10.86
N SER A 163 -12.36 19.53 11.38
CA SER A 163 -12.42 19.29 12.83
C SER A 163 -11.07 18.95 13.45
N VAL A 164 -10.13 18.40 12.67
CA VAL A 164 -8.81 17.97 13.16
C VAL A 164 -7.70 18.98 12.85
N LEU A 165 -7.67 19.49 11.63
CA LEU A 165 -6.62 20.40 11.11
C LEU A 165 -7.10 21.86 11.07
N GLY A 166 -8.34 22.15 11.44
CA GLY A 166 -8.95 23.47 11.29
C GLY A 166 -9.39 23.77 9.86
N GLU A 167 -10.03 24.92 9.70
CA GLU A 167 -10.57 25.36 8.41
C GLU A 167 -9.46 25.52 7.36
N ALA A 168 -9.79 25.10 6.14
CA ALA A 168 -8.91 25.31 5.01
C ALA A 168 -8.72 26.80 4.77
N LYS A 169 -7.48 27.22 4.47
CA LYS A 169 -7.23 28.53 3.87
C LYS A 169 -7.05 28.33 2.38
N GLU A 170 -7.83 29.06 1.58
CA GLU A 170 -7.55 29.25 0.17
C GLU A 170 -6.16 29.89 0.04
N GLU A 171 -5.33 29.36 -0.87
CA GLU A 171 -4.05 29.99 -1.26
C GLU A 171 -4.29 31.19 -2.17
#